data_AF-A0A6I1QUM5-F1
#
_entry.id   AF-A0A6I1QUM5-F1
#
_cell.length_a   1.000
_cell.length_b   1.000
_cell.length_c   1.000
_cell.angle_alpha   90.00
_cell.angle_beta   90.00
_cell.angle_gamma   90.00
#
_symmetry.space_group_name_H-M   'P 1'
#
loop_
_entity.id
_entity.type
_entity.pdbx_description
1 polymer ?
#
loop_
_entity_poly.entity_id
_entity_poly.type
_entity_poly.pdbx_seq_one_letter_code
_entity_poly.pdbx_strand_id
1 'polypeptide(L)'
;MSSKLALLLALPVLTGAIAACDDNNVLELEEDDCFSDQPSGEVTDVDLVDCDDDEASYRVIEVVDVGGDSYPGDIELDEQARNDCSAETTFYLIPSEESWEEADDRTIVCLGEP
;
A
#
# COMPACT_ATOMS: atom_id res chain seq x y z
N MET A 1 -26.88 46.68 -30.40
CA MET A 1 -26.68 46.68 -28.93
C MET A 1 -27.52 45.57 -28.32
N SER A 2 -26.87 44.74 -27.50
CA SER A 2 -27.38 43.97 -26.36
C SER A 2 -28.67 43.14 -26.51
N SER A 3 -28.50 41.82 -26.48
CA SER A 3 -29.18 41.05 -25.43
C SER A 3 -28.30 39.89 -24.98
N LYS A 4 -27.81 40.03 -23.75
CA LYS A 4 -27.12 39.00 -22.98
C LYS A 4 -28.22 38.18 -22.29
N LEU A 5 -28.13 36.86 -22.27
CA LEU A 5 -28.40 36.12 -21.04
C LEU A 5 -27.71 34.76 -21.12
N ALA A 6 -26.68 34.63 -20.28
CA ALA A 6 -25.86 33.45 -20.13
C ALA A 6 -26.67 32.32 -19.49
N LEU A 7 -26.57 31.13 -20.08
CA LEU A 7 -27.05 29.89 -19.51
C LEU A 7 -26.09 29.51 -18.37
N LEU A 8 -26.43 29.87 -17.13
CA LEU A 8 -25.71 29.44 -15.93
C LEU A 8 -26.06 27.97 -15.66
N LEU A 9 -25.19 27.07 -16.13
CA LEU A 9 -25.14 25.69 -15.66
C LEU A 9 -24.66 25.70 -14.21
N ALA A 10 -25.59 25.53 -13.27
CA ALA A 10 -25.25 25.27 -11.88
C ALA A 10 -24.76 23.82 -11.78
N LEU A 11 -23.44 23.63 -11.75
CA LEU A 11 -22.84 22.36 -11.32
C LEU A 11 -22.98 22.27 -9.79
N PRO A 12 -23.55 21.19 -9.23
CA PRO A 12 -23.45 20.93 -7.81
C PRO A 12 -21.97 20.64 -7.48
N VAL A 13 -21.36 21.51 -6.68
CA VAL A 13 -20.07 21.21 -6.02
C VAL A 13 -20.40 20.18 -4.96
N LEU A 14 -20.24 18.91 -5.32
CA LEU A 14 -20.27 17.81 -4.36
C LEU A 14 -18.94 17.87 -3.61
N THR A 15 -18.90 18.65 -2.54
CA THR A 15 -17.78 18.62 -1.58
C THR A 15 -17.89 17.30 -0.83
N GLY A 16 -17.37 16.23 -1.43
CA GLY A 16 -17.09 14.99 -0.74
C GLY A 16 -15.95 15.27 0.24
N ALA A 17 -16.27 15.40 1.53
CA ALA A 17 -15.28 15.11 2.54
C ALA A 17 -15.02 13.61 2.39
N ILE A 18 -13.88 13.25 1.81
CA ILE A 18 -13.35 11.90 1.91
C ILE A 18 -13.08 11.75 3.40
N ALA A 19 -13.95 11.03 4.11
CA ALA A 19 -13.54 10.45 5.37
C ALA A 19 -12.43 9.47 4.94
N ALA A 20 -11.17 9.86 5.15
CA ALA A 20 -10.10 8.89 5.23
C ALA A 20 -10.50 7.98 6.38
N CYS A 21 -11.04 6.81 6.06
CA CYS A 21 -11.14 5.76 7.04
C CYS A 21 -9.68 5.40 7.35
N ASP A 22 -9.31 5.49 8.62
CA ASP A 22 -8.05 4.98 9.18
C ASP A 22 -8.04 3.45 8.95
N ASP A 23 -7.71 3.04 7.74
CA ASP A 23 -7.43 1.65 7.34
C ASP A 23 -5.99 1.64 6.78
N ASN A 24 -5.04 2.24 7.50
CA ASN A 24 -3.64 2.30 7.09
C ASN A 24 -2.83 1.08 7.61
N ASN A 25 -3.46 -0.09 7.57
CA ASN A 25 -2.89 -1.33 8.06
C ASN A 25 -1.94 -1.93 7.03
N VAL A 26 -0.78 -2.42 7.48
CA VAL A 26 0.22 -3.01 6.57
C VAL A 26 -0.30 -4.26 5.84
N LEU A 27 -1.30 -4.93 6.41
CA LEU A 27 -1.93 -6.14 5.86
C LEU A 27 -2.86 -5.82 4.68
N GLU A 28 -3.18 -4.55 4.45
CA GLU A 28 -4.10 -4.10 3.39
C GLU A 28 -3.37 -3.35 2.27
N LEU A 29 -2.03 -3.37 2.26
CA LEU A 29 -1.22 -2.70 1.24
C LEU A 29 -1.44 -3.32 -0.15
N GLU A 30 -1.74 -2.45 -1.12
CA GLU A 30 -1.97 -2.80 -2.52
C GLU A 30 -0.87 -2.24 -3.42
N GLU A 31 -0.75 -2.78 -4.65
CA GLU A 31 0.17 -2.21 -5.65
C GLU A 31 -0.13 -0.72 -5.90
N ASP A 32 0.93 0.07 -6.08
CA ASP A 32 0.93 1.54 -6.21
C ASP A 32 0.61 2.34 -4.92
N ASP A 33 0.43 1.70 -3.76
CA ASP A 33 0.35 2.44 -2.48
C ASP A 33 1.71 3.02 -2.09
N CYS A 34 1.69 4.27 -1.60
CA CYS A 34 2.87 4.97 -1.10
C CYS A 34 2.73 5.35 0.37
N PHE A 35 3.84 5.30 1.11
CA PHE A 35 3.86 5.67 2.53
C PHE A 35 5.18 6.33 2.94
N SER A 36 5.12 7.11 4.03
CA SER A 36 6.24 7.95 4.50
C SER A 36 7.21 7.25 5.46
N ASP A 37 6.85 6.08 5.99
CA ASP A 37 7.65 5.39 6.99
C ASP A 37 8.60 4.35 6.41
N GLN A 38 9.78 4.23 7.02
CA GLN A 38 10.68 3.11 6.75
C GLN A 38 10.24 1.89 7.57
N PRO A 39 9.78 0.81 6.92
CA PRO A 39 9.42 -0.38 7.64
C PRO A 39 10.68 -1.00 8.24
N SER A 40 10.65 -1.29 9.54
CA SER A 40 11.74 -2.01 10.21
C SER A 40 11.20 -2.87 11.35
N GLY A 41 11.68 -4.11 11.44
CA GLY A 41 11.15 -5.07 12.40
C GLY A 41 9.71 -5.49 12.06
N GLU A 42 8.91 -5.76 13.10
CA GLU A 42 7.47 -5.98 12.95
C GLU A 42 6.78 -4.63 12.70
N VAL A 43 6.05 -4.55 11.60
CA VAL A 43 5.30 -3.37 11.18
C VAL A 43 3.83 -3.73 11.25
N THR A 44 3.00 -2.86 11.84
CA THR A 44 1.55 -3.07 11.95
C THR A 44 0.76 -2.07 11.12
N ASP A 45 1.29 -0.85 11.00
CA ASP A 45 0.63 0.28 10.36
C ASP A 45 1.70 1.12 9.65
N VAL A 46 1.29 1.80 8.58
CA VAL A 46 2.10 2.77 7.85
C VAL A 46 1.27 4.02 7.59
N ASP A 47 1.89 5.19 7.45
CA ASP A 47 1.14 6.39 7.05
C ASP A 47 1.07 6.47 5.52
N LEU A 48 -0.11 6.18 4.94
CA LEU A 48 -0.34 6.30 3.50
C LEU A 48 -0.32 7.76 3.05
N VAL A 49 0.42 8.04 1.97
CA VAL A 49 0.59 9.37 1.38
C VAL A 49 0.44 9.31 -0.15
N ASP A 50 0.32 10.48 -0.78
CA ASP A 50 0.38 10.57 -2.25
C ASP A 50 1.81 10.28 -2.72
N CYS A 51 1.98 9.47 -3.77
CA CYS A 51 3.31 9.13 -4.27
C CYS A 51 4.10 10.32 -4.84
N ASP A 52 3.42 11.39 -5.26
CA ASP A 52 4.06 12.62 -5.70
C ASP A 52 4.44 13.55 -4.53
N ASP A 53 4.11 13.19 -3.28
CA ASP A 53 4.47 13.95 -2.09
C ASP A 53 5.97 13.83 -1.77
N ASP A 54 6.58 14.93 -1.33
CA ASP A 54 7.99 14.96 -0.91
C ASP A 54 8.25 14.09 0.35
N GLU A 55 7.19 13.72 1.09
CA GLU A 55 7.24 12.83 2.26
C GLU A 55 7.14 11.34 1.89
N ALA A 56 6.77 10.98 0.65
CA ALA A 56 6.72 9.60 0.20
C ALA A 56 8.11 8.97 0.21
N SER A 57 8.24 7.82 0.87
CA SER A 57 9.52 7.13 1.05
C SER A 57 9.58 5.76 0.36
N TYR A 58 8.43 5.09 0.22
CA TYR A 58 8.30 3.78 -0.40
C TYR A 58 7.02 3.70 -1.21
N ARG A 59 7.05 2.91 -2.29
CA ARG A 59 5.89 2.44 -3.05
C ARG A 59 5.82 0.92 -3.04
N VAL A 60 4.62 0.37 -2.89
CA VAL A 60 4.36 -1.05 -3.16
C VAL A 60 4.42 -1.27 -4.67
N ILE A 61 5.45 -1.96 -5.13
CA ILE A 61 5.66 -2.20 -6.57
C ILE A 61 5.19 -3.58 -7.00
N GLU A 62 4.98 -4.49 -6.05
CA GLU A 62 4.52 -5.85 -6.29
C GLU A 62 4.00 -6.48 -4.99
N VAL A 63 2.94 -7.27 -5.07
CA VAL A 63 2.42 -8.11 -3.98
C VAL A 63 2.45 -9.56 -4.44
N VAL A 64 3.15 -10.41 -3.71
CA VAL A 64 3.35 -11.82 -4.05
C VAL A 64 2.56 -12.73 -3.12
N ASP A 65 1.65 -13.52 -3.67
CA ASP A 65 0.96 -14.59 -2.96
C ASP A 65 1.89 -15.79 -2.69
N VAL A 66 2.16 -16.08 -1.42
CA VAL A 66 2.93 -17.26 -0.98
C VAL A 66 2.03 -18.51 -0.95
N GLY A 67 0.79 -18.34 -0.49
CA GLY A 67 -0.16 -19.43 -0.26
C GLY A 67 0.29 -20.44 0.82
N GLY A 68 -0.50 -21.49 1.01
CA GLY A 68 -0.23 -22.54 1.99
C GLY A 68 -0.98 -22.37 3.32
N ASP A 69 -1.16 -23.49 4.01
CA ASP A 69 -2.00 -23.57 5.22
C ASP A 69 -1.21 -23.40 6.54
N SER A 70 0.12 -23.47 6.50
CA SER A 70 0.98 -23.40 7.69
C SER A 70 2.13 -22.45 7.45
N TYR A 71 2.51 -21.72 8.50
CA TYR A 71 3.56 -20.73 8.43
C TYR A 71 4.88 -21.39 7.98
N PRO A 72 5.46 -20.99 6.83
CA PRO A 72 6.67 -21.60 6.27
C PRO A 72 7.94 -21.21 7.04
N GLY A 73 7.89 -20.11 7.80
CA GLY A 73 9.01 -19.59 8.57
C GLY A 73 9.77 -18.48 7.84
N ASP A 74 10.33 -17.55 8.62
CA ASP A 74 10.95 -16.32 8.13
C ASP A 74 12.02 -16.58 7.08
N ILE A 75 12.86 -17.62 7.28
CA ILE A 75 13.97 -17.95 6.37
C ILE A 75 13.46 -18.30 4.96
N GLU A 76 12.36 -19.05 4.88
CA GLU A 76 11.80 -19.48 3.59
C GLU A 76 11.10 -18.31 2.90
N LEU A 77 10.37 -17.48 3.66
CA LEU A 77 9.74 -16.25 3.15
C LEU A 77 10.79 -15.24 2.67
N ASP A 78 11.88 -15.09 3.40
CA ASP A 78 13.03 -14.26 3.03
C ASP A 78 13.68 -14.73 1.72
N GLU A 79 13.87 -16.04 1.55
CA GLU A 79 14.40 -16.61 0.32
C GLU A 79 13.42 -16.41 -0.85
N GLN A 80 12.12 -16.57 -0.60
CA GLN A 80 11.10 -16.35 -1.60
C GLN A 80 11.02 -14.88 -2.03
N ALA A 81 10.98 -13.95 -1.09
CA ALA A 81 10.96 -12.51 -1.37
C ALA A 81 12.13 -12.10 -2.26
N ARG A 82 13.35 -12.62 -2.00
CA ARG A 82 14.53 -12.33 -2.83
C ARG A 82 14.46 -12.89 -4.25
N ASN A 83 13.66 -13.92 -4.48
CA ASN A 83 13.52 -14.57 -5.78
C ASN A 83 12.36 -13.97 -6.59
N ASP A 84 11.25 -13.68 -5.92
CA ASP A 84 9.99 -13.32 -6.56
C ASP A 84 9.82 -11.80 -6.67
N CYS A 85 10.35 -11.00 -5.73
CA CYS A 85 10.35 -9.55 -5.88
C CYS A 85 11.24 -9.10 -7.06
N SER A 86 10.78 -8.07 -7.78
CA SER A 86 11.53 -7.45 -8.87
C SER A 86 12.92 -6.91 -8.47
N ALA A 87 13.76 -6.64 -9.48
CA ALA A 87 15.08 -6.02 -9.26
C ALA A 87 15.01 -4.54 -8.82
N GLU A 88 13.83 -3.92 -8.89
CA GLU A 88 13.58 -2.54 -8.45
C GLU A 88 13.24 -2.49 -6.95
N THR A 89 13.04 -3.64 -6.32
CA THR A 89 12.77 -3.78 -4.89
C THR A 89 13.98 -3.35 -4.06
N THR A 90 13.73 -2.43 -3.14
CA THR A 90 14.69 -1.92 -2.16
C THR A 90 14.50 -2.53 -0.78
N PHE A 91 13.25 -2.86 -0.44
CA PHE A 91 12.86 -3.50 0.81
C PHE A 91 11.66 -4.42 0.57
N TYR A 92 11.42 -5.37 1.46
CA TYR A 92 10.22 -6.20 1.39
C TYR A 92 9.69 -6.47 2.80
N LEU A 93 8.38 -6.69 2.87
CA LEU A 93 7.69 -7.16 4.06
C LEU A 93 7.31 -8.62 3.86
N ILE A 94 7.52 -9.43 4.88
CA ILE A 94 7.06 -10.82 4.94
C ILE A 94 5.99 -10.93 6.03
N PRO A 95 5.03 -11.87 5.90
CA PRO A 95 4.03 -12.07 6.94
C PRO A 95 4.71 -12.56 8.22
N SER A 96 4.18 -12.19 9.37
CA SER A 96 4.59 -12.80 10.64
C SER A 96 3.83 -14.11 10.87
N GLU A 97 4.31 -14.95 11.79
CA GLU A 97 3.54 -16.14 12.20
C GLU A 97 2.15 -15.75 12.74
N GLU A 98 2.07 -14.63 13.47
CA GLU A 98 0.81 -14.12 14.00
C GLU A 98 -0.15 -13.64 12.90
N SER A 99 0.30 -12.83 11.92
CA SER A 99 -0.56 -12.39 10.82
C SER A 99 -0.99 -13.56 9.94
N TRP A 100 -0.11 -14.56 9.78
CA TRP A 100 -0.43 -15.78 9.06
C TRP A 100 -1.56 -16.57 9.72
N GLU A 101 -1.49 -16.79 11.04
CA GLU A 101 -2.47 -17.59 11.77
C GLU A 101 -3.78 -16.85 12.06
N GLU A 102 -3.71 -15.55 12.37
CA GLU A 102 -4.85 -14.79 12.87
C GLU A 102 -5.57 -13.97 11.80
N ALA A 103 -4.83 -13.49 10.79
CA ALA A 103 -5.35 -12.58 9.77
C ALA A 103 -5.38 -13.17 8.35
N ASP A 104 -4.95 -14.42 8.18
CA ASP A 104 -4.82 -15.07 6.87
C ASP A 104 -3.87 -14.33 5.90
N ASP A 105 -2.87 -13.61 6.44
CA ASP A 105 -1.87 -12.93 5.63
C ASP A 105 -0.92 -13.94 4.98
N ARG A 106 -0.92 -13.98 3.66
CA ARG A 106 -0.12 -14.89 2.82
C ARG A 106 0.70 -14.13 1.80
N THR A 107 1.00 -12.86 2.08
CA THR A 107 1.54 -11.95 1.07
C THR A 107 2.93 -11.45 1.42
N ILE A 108 3.81 -11.42 0.43
CA ILE A 108 5.07 -10.68 0.50
C ILE A 108 4.85 -9.35 -0.23
N VAL A 109 5.12 -8.24 0.43
CA VAL A 109 4.97 -6.89 -0.15
C VAL A 109 6.34 -6.38 -0.55
N CYS A 110 6.56 -6.17 -1.83
CA CYS A 110 7.83 -5.68 -2.39
C CYS A 110 7.78 -4.14 -2.51
N LEU A 111 8.79 -3.46 -1.97
CA LEU A 111 8.83 -2.01 -1.85
C LEU A 111 9.95 -1.40 -2.70
N GLY A 112 9.61 -0.42 -3.52
CA GLY A 112 10.52 0.30 -4.40
C GLY A 112 10.63 1.79 -4.05
N GLU A 113 11.27 2.54 -4.95
CA GLU A 113 11.21 4.01 -4.92
C GLU A 113 9.76 4.48 -5.13
N PRO A 114 9.33 5.54 -4.40
CA PRO A 114 7.99 6.10 -4.54
C PRO A 114 7.73 6.70 -5.92
#